data_AF-A0A2V7VFX3-F1
#
_entry.id   AF-A0A2V7VFX3-F1
#
_cell.length_a   1.000
_cell.length_b   1.000
_cell.length_c   1.000
_cell.angle_alpha   90.00
_cell.angle_beta   90.00
_cell.angle_gamma   90.00
#
_symmetry.space_group_name_H-M   'P 1'
#
loop_
_entity.id
_entity.type
_entity.pdbx_description
1 polymer ?
#
loop_
_entity_poly.entity_id
_entity_poly.type
_entity_poly.pdbx_seq_one_letter_code
_entity_poly.pdbx_strand_id
1 'polypeptide(L)'
;MRAAVFDFDGVLVDSEPLHFEALRDAMLSEGITVTREDYFAKYLAYDDRGAIRRKVARFGEVLKNVTFFPGARDVVRALAAEVPLGIASGARHAEIEAILTAGELREPFSVIVGADDAPRTKPDPAPYLVAARELAAFAPGLEPADCLAFEDSVPGIASALAAGMKVVGVAHSYPPDKLRIAPRGARARRPARPVRALRCPHVSSTPSR
;
A
#
# COMPACT_ATOMS: atom_id res chain seq x y z
N MET A 1 22.23 38.77 31.71
CA MET A 1 21.95 38.12 30.41
C MET A 1 23.18 38.28 29.52
N ARG A 2 23.71 37.22 28.90
CA ARG A 2 24.97 37.28 28.11
C ARG A 2 24.82 36.96 26.61
N ALA A 3 23.69 36.40 26.19
CA ALA A 3 23.36 36.09 24.81
C ALA A 3 21.84 35.94 24.64
N ALA A 4 21.37 36.09 23.41
CA ALA A 4 20.01 35.77 22.97
C ALA A 4 20.10 34.92 21.69
N VAL A 5 19.19 33.94 21.56
CA VAL A 5 19.06 33.08 20.38
C VAL A 5 17.63 33.24 19.88
N PHE A 6 17.49 33.53 18.59
CA PHE A 6 16.20 33.73 17.94
C PHE A 6 15.90 32.53 17.07
N ASP A 7 14.64 32.11 17.08
CA ASP A 7 14.10 31.29 16.00
C ASP A 7 14.03 32.12 14.71
N PHE A 8 13.90 31.48 13.56
CA PHE A 8 13.90 32.14 12.26
C PHE A 8 12.49 32.36 11.73
N ASP A 9 11.78 31.28 11.41
CA ASP A 9 10.44 31.31 10.82
C ASP A 9 9.40 31.70 11.86
N GLY A 10 8.49 32.61 11.51
CA GLY A 10 7.48 33.17 12.43
C GLY A 10 8.02 34.09 13.52
N VAL A 11 9.35 34.27 13.62
CA VAL A 11 10.00 35.14 14.63
C VAL A 11 10.85 36.26 14.00
N LEU A 12 11.78 35.92 13.10
CA LEU A 12 12.55 36.90 12.33
C LEU A 12 11.95 37.19 10.96
N VAL A 13 11.22 36.23 10.39
CA VAL A 13 10.57 36.34 9.07
C VAL A 13 9.14 35.81 9.10
N ASP A 14 8.24 36.45 8.34
CA ASP A 14 6.86 35.96 8.13
C ASP A 14 6.81 35.03 6.90
N SER A 15 7.44 33.85 7.04
CA SER A 15 7.54 32.82 5.99
C SER A 15 6.37 31.83 6.01
N GLU A 16 5.60 31.77 7.09
CA GLU A 16 4.53 30.79 7.30
C GLU A 16 3.40 30.82 6.27
N PRO A 17 2.93 31.99 5.77
CA PRO A 17 1.96 32.02 4.68
C PRO A 17 2.48 31.36 3.40
N LEU A 18 3.79 31.51 3.10
CA LEU A 18 4.42 30.94 1.91
C LEU A 18 4.60 29.42 2.04
N HIS A 19 4.98 28.95 3.22
CA HIS A 19 5.03 27.51 3.51
C HIS A 19 3.65 26.86 3.39
N PHE A 20 2.60 27.51 3.92
CA PHE A 20 1.23 27.05 3.76
C PHE A 20 0.80 27.01 2.30
N GLU A 21 1.07 28.05 1.50
CA GLU A 21 0.72 28.09 0.08
C GLU A 21 1.44 26.98 -0.71
N ALA A 22 2.74 26.80 -0.49
CA ALA A 22 3.52 25.76 -1.15
C ALA A 22 2.99 24.35 -0.81
N LEU A 23 2.70 24.08 0.46
CA LEU A 23 2.14 22.80 0.89
C LEU A 23 0.74 22.61 0.31
N ARG A 24 -0.12 23.62 0.39
CA ARG A 24 -1.48 23.57 -0.12
C ARG A 24 -1.48 23.28 -1.62
N ASP A 25 -0.67 24.00 -2.40
CA ASP A 25 -0.65 23.85 -3.85
C ASP A 25 -0.11 22.48 -4.27
N ALA A 26 0.95 21.99 -3.59
CA ALA A 26 1.49 20.64 -3.80
C ALA A 26 0.52 19.52 -3.42
N MET A 27 -0.31 19.72 -2.38
CA MET A 27 -1.32 18.76 -1.97
C MET A 27 -2.58 18.84 -2.86
N LEU A 28 -2.99 20.05 -3.28
CA LEU A 28 -4.13 20.27 -4.15
C LEU A 28 -3.92 19.67 -5.54
N SER A 29 -2.70 19.68 -6.08
CA SER A 29 -2.39 19.00 -7.34
C SER A 29 -2.63 17.49 -7.28
N GLU A 30 -2.61 16.91 -6.07
CA GLU A 30 -2.92 15.51 -5.78
C GLU A 30 -4.37 15.32 -5.28
N GLY A 31 -5.21 16.37 -5.34
CA GLY A 31 -6.60 16.35 -4.89
C GLY A 31 -6.81 16.39 -3.37
N ILE A 32 -5.77 16.72 -2.61
CA ILE A 32 -5.79 16.76 -1.14
C ILE A 32 -5.96 18.21 -0.68
N THR A 33 -6.99 18.47 0.13
CA THR A 33 -7.21 19.81 0.71
C THR A 33 -6.55 19.90 2.08
N VAL A 34 -5.66 20.89 2.26
CA VAL A 34 -5.10 21.27 3.56
C VAL A 34 -5.66 22.64 3.93
N THR A 35 -6.43 22.71 5.02
CA THR A 35 -6.95 24.00 5.50
C THR A 35 -5.86 24.76 6.26
N ARG A 36 -5.96 26.09 6.28
CA ARG A 36 -5.03 26.92 7.06
C ARG A 36 -5.12 26.58 8.54
N GLU A 37 -6.33 26.35 9.05
CA GLU A 37 -6.55 25.97 10.45
C GLU A 37 -5.86 24.65 10.80
N ASP A 38 -5.98 23.63 9.95
CA ASP A 38 -5.28 22.35 10.14
C ASP A 38 -3.76 22.49 10.07
N TYR A 39 -3.25 23.32 9.15
CA TYR A 39 -1.82 23.59 9.02
C TYR A 39 -1.25 24.19 10.31
N PHE A 40 -1.87 25.27 10.80
CA PHE A 40 -1.41 25.96 12.01
C PHE A 40 -1.57 25.09 13.26
N ALA A 41 -2.64 24.28 13.36
CA ALA A 41 -2.90 23.46 14.53
C ALA A 41 -2.03 22.19 14.62
N LYS A 42 -1.62 21.61 13.47
CA LYS A 42 -1.05 20.24 13.42
C LYS A 42 0.32 20.15 12.78
N TYR A 43 0.71 21.14 11.96
CA TYR A 43 1.86 21.02 11.06
C TYR A 43 2.88 22.17 11.17
N LEU A 44 2.49 23.34 11.67
CA LEU A 44 3.35 24.53 11.79
C LEU A 44 4.70 24.27 12.44
N ALA A 45 4.73 23.46 13.51
CA ALA A 45 5.95 23.19 14.28
C ALA A 45 6.83 22.06 13.67
N TYR A 46 6.49 21.55 12.49
CA TYR A 46 7.17 20.42 11.86
C TYR A 46 7.74 20.79 10.48
N ASP A 47 8.92 20.25 10.17
CA ASP A 47 9.36 20.14 8.78
C ASP A 47 8.50 19.11 8.02
N ASP A 48 8.60 19.07 6.69
CA ASP A 48 7.82 18.13 5.85
C ASP A 48 7.98 16.66 6.29
N ARG A 49 9.19 16.28 6.72
CA ARG A 49 9.46 14.94 7.26
C ARG A 49 8.73 14.72 8.59
N GLY A 50 8.71 15.70 9.47
CA GLY A 50 7.95 15.69 10.71
C GLY A 50 6.45 15.51 10.46
N ALA A 51 5.89 16.22 9.48
CA ALA A 51 4.49 16.09 9.07
C ALA A 51 4.17 14.67 8.57
N ILE A 52 5.01 14.10 7.69
CA ILE A 52 4.85 12.72 7.21
C ILE A 52 4.96 11.71 8.36
N ARG A 53 5.94 11.87 9.26
CA ARG A 53 6.08 11.01 10.45
C ARG A 53 4.84 11.07 11.33
N ARG A 54 4.27 12.26 11.54
CA ARG A 54 3.03 12.43 12.31
C ARG A 54 1.86 11.71 11.64
N LYS A 55 1.74 11.78 10.31
CA LYS A 55 0.73 11.00 9.55
C LYS A 55 0.91 9.50 9.75
N VAL A 56 2.14 8.98 9.67
CA VAL A 56 2.43 7.55 9.88
C VAL A 56 2.06 7.11 11.29
N ALA A 57 2.44 7.90 12.31
CA ALA A 57 2.06 7.64 13.70
C ALA A 57 0.53 7.63 13.88
N ARG A 58 -0.16 8.61 13.29
CA ARG A 58 -1.62 8.72 13.33
C ARG A 58 -2.31 7.51 12.67
N PHE A 59 -1.78 7.01 11.57
CA PHE A 59 -2.30 5.79 10.96
C PHE A 59 -2.20 4.60 11.92
N GLY A 60 -1.06 4.46 12.61
CA GLY A 60 -0.86 3.48 13.68
C GLY A 60 -1.95 3.51 14.77
N GLU A 61 -2.37 4.70 15.22
CA GLU A 61 -3.41 4.87 16.24
C GLU A 61 -4.81 4.42 15.78
N VAL A 62 -5.06 4.44 14.46
CA VAL A 62 -6.37 4.08 13.87
C VAL A 62 -6.37 2.71 13.19
N LEU A 63 -5.25 1.97 13.19
CA LEU A 63 -5.15 0.62 12.61
C LEU A 63 -6.25 -0.32 13.11
N LYS A 64 -6.65 -0.18 14.38
CA LYS A 64 -7.74 -0.95 15.00
C LYS A 64 -9.11 -0.78 14.33
N ASN A 65 -9.29 0.25 13.49
CA ASN A 65 -10.53 0.51 12.77
C ASN A 65 -10.53 -0.11 11.36
N VAL A 66 -9.43 -0.76 10.94
CA VAL A 66 -9.36 -1.42 9.64
C VAL A 66 -10.38 -2.56 9.59
N THR A 67 -11.16 -2.60 8.52
CA THR A 67 -12.14 -3.65 8.26
C THR A 67 -11.71 -4.44 7.03
N PHE A 68 -11.79 -5.77 7.09
CA PHE A 68 -11.54 -6.62 5.93
C PHE A 68 -12.66 -6.46 4.91
N PHE A 69 -12.30 -6.48 3.62
CA PHE A 69 -13.29 -6.50 2.55
C PHE A 69 -14.21 -7.72 2.67
N PRO A 70 -15.50 -7.60 2.29
CA PRO A 70 -16.41 -8.75 2.24
C PRO A 70 -15.83 -9.90 1.42
N GLY A 71 -15.87 -11.12 1.98
CA GLY A 71 -15.34 -12.33 1.35
C GLY A 71 -13.81 -12.50 1.38
N ALA A 72 -13.03 -11.49 1.78
CA ALA A 72 -11.57 -11.61 1.82
C ALA A 72 -11.10 -12.72 2.76
N ARG A 73 -11.74 -12.83 3.93
CA ARG A 73 -11.45 -13.87 4.93
C ARG A 73 -11.71 -15.27 4.38
N ASP A 74 -12.82 -15.44 3.66
CA ASP A 74 -13.23 -16.73 3.12
C ASP A 74 -12.27 -17.19 2.02
N VAL A 75 -11.87 -16.28 1.14
CA VAL A 75 -10.87 -16.56 0.10
C VAL A 75 -9.52 -16.93 0.72
N VAL A 76 -9.04 -16.19 1.72
CA VAL A 76 -7.77 -16.51 2.40
C VAL A 76 -7.84 -17.89 3.04
N ARG A 77 -8.90 -18.21 3.77
CA ARG A 77 -9.06 -19.53 4.41
C ARG A 77 -9.17 -20.66 3.40
N ALA A 78 -9.90 -20.46 2.31
CA ALA A 78 -10.03 -21.45 1.25
C ALA A 78 -8.69 -21.71 0.54
N LEU A 79 -7.91 -20.67 0.25
CA LEU A 79 -6.60 -20.83 -0.40
C LEU A 79 -5.56 -21.44 0.54
N ALA A 80 -5.58 -21.09 1.82
CA ALA A 80 -4.67 -21.64 2.82
C ALA A 80 -4.82 -23.15 3.03
N ALA A 81 -5.97 -23.73 2.68
CA ALA A 81 -6.18 -25.18 2.69
C ALA A 81 -5.46 -25.90 1.54
N GLU A 82 -5.11 -25.17 0.47
CA GLU A 82 -4.59 -25.74 -0.78
C GLU A 82 -3.12 -25.41 -1.01
N VAL A 83 -2.69 -24.19 -0.63
CA VAL A 83 -1.34 -23.66 -0.93
C VAL A 83 -0.82 -22.76 0.19
N PRO A 84 0.51 -22.66 0.39
CA PRO A 84 1.08 -21.69 1.32
C PRO A 84 0.83 -20.27 0.84
N LEU A 85 0.47 -19.37 1.76
CA LEU A 85 0.14 -17.99 1.44
C LEU A 85 1.26 -17.03 1.86
N GLY A 86 1.55 -16.07 0.98
CA GLY A 86 2.47 -14.99 1.26
C GLY A 86 1.86 -13.62 0.97
N ILE A 87 2.32 -12.60 1.68
CA ILE A 87 1.98 -11.19 1.42
C ILE A 87 3.20 -10.48 0.84
N ALA A 88 2.98 -9.66 -0.18
CA ALA A 88 3.94 -8.67 -0.67
C ALA A 88 3.24 -7.30 -0.74
N SER A 89 3.65 -6.34 0.08
CA SER A 89 2.92 -5.09 0.30
C SER A 89 3.81 -3.85 0.33
N GLY A 90 3.22 -2.70 0.03
CA GLY A 90 3.83 -1.39 0.27
C GLY A 90 3.61 -0.86 1.69
N ALA A 91 2.83 -1.57 2.52
CA ALA A 91 2.69 -1.29 3.95
C ALA A 91 3.91 -1.81 4.72
N ARG A 92 4.17 -1.27 5.92
CA ARG A 92 5.26 -1.77 6.77
C ARG A 92 4.91 -3.15 7.32
N HIS A 93 5.90 -4.01 7.51
CA HIS A 93 5.73 -5.35 8.07
C HIS A 93 4.89 -5.33 9.36
N ALA A 94 5.28 -4.48 10.30
CA ALA A 94 4.61 -4.36 11.60
C ALA A 94 3.13 -3.94 11.48
N GLU A 95 2.76 -3.17 10.45
CA GLU A 95 1.36 -2.78 10.22
C GLU A 95 0.54 -3.97 9.72
N ILE A 96 1.10 -4.75 8.80
CA ILE A 96 0.46 -5.94 8.25
C ILE A 96 0.23 -6.97 9.36
N GLU A 97 1.28 -7.24 10.15
CA GLU A 97 1.23 -8.13 11.32
C GLU A 97 0.13 -7.73 12.31
N ALA A 98 0.09 -6.45 12.69
CA ALA A 98 -0.90 -5.93 13.62
C ALA A 98 -2.33 -6.08 13.10
N ILE A 99 -2.59 -5.73 11.83
CA ILE A 99 -3.92 -5.84 11.21
C ILE A 99 -4.36 -7.30 11.13
N LEU A 100 -3.49 -8.20 10.66
CA LEU A 100 -3.84 -9.62 10.52
C LEU A 100 -4.07 -10.30 11.87
N THR A 101 -3.26 -9.95 12.87
CA THR A 101 -3.38 -10.51 14.22
C THR A 101 -4.67 -10.06 14.89
N ALA A 102 -4.95 -8.74 14.90
CA ALA A 102 -6.21 -8.21 15.41
C ALA A 102 -7.42 -8.74 14.63
N GLY A 103 -7.19 -9.08 13.37
CA GLY A 103 -8.16 -9.70 12.49
C GLY A 103 -8.31 -11.21 12.64
N GLU A 104 -7.56 -11.92 13.48
CA GLU A 104 -7.58 -13.40 13.51
C GLU A 104 -7.40 -14.04 12.12
N LEU A 105 -6.54 -13.44 11.30
CA LEU A 105 -6.22 -13.88 9.93
C LEU A 105 -4.70 -13.96 9.70
N ARG A 106 -3.92 -13.96 10.78
CA ARG A 106 -2.46 -14.01 10.70
C ARG A 106 -1.91 -15.40 10.37
N GLU A 107 -2.44 -16.43 11.02
CA GLU A 107 -1.93 -17.81 10.91
C GLU A 107 -1.89 -18.36 9.48
N PRO A 108 -2.87 -18.08 8.59
CA PRO A 108 -2.85 -18.58 7.21
C PRO A 108 -1.65 -18.13 6.36
N PHE A 109 -0.94 -17.06 6.75
CA PHE A 109 0.17 -16.51 5.96
C PHE A 109 1.51 -17.02 6.48
N SER A 110 2.17 -17.87 5.69
CA SER A 110 3.51 -18.39 5.99
C SER A 110 4.60 -17.34 5.85
N VAL A 111 4.39 -16.34 4.98
CA VAL A 111 5.36 -15.30 4.64
C VAL A 111 4.70 -13.92 4.61
N ILE A 112 5.35 -12.91 5.18
CA ILE A 112 4.94 -11.50 5.10
C ILE A 112 6.14 -10.67 4.65
N VAL A 113 6.00 -9.98 3.52
CA VAL A 113 6.96 -9.03 2.96
C VAL A 113 6.30 -7.66 2.90
N GLY A 114 6.67 -6.80 3.83
CA GLY A 114 6.34 -5.38 3.85
C GLY A 114 7.35 -4.52 3.08
N ALA A 115 7.15 -3.20 3.11
CA ALA A 115 8.01 -2.23 2.45
C ALA A 115 9.45 -2.19 3.00
N ASP A 116 9.62 -2.61 4.25
CA ASP A 116 10.87 -2.68 5.00
C ASP A 116 11.62 -4.02 4.81
N ASP A 117 10.98 -5.02 4.19
CA ASP A 117 11.58 -6.35 3.94
C ASP A 117 12.18 -6.50 2.54
N ALA A 118 11.92 -5.56 1.65
CA ALA A 118 12.37 -5.58 0.26
C ALA A 118 13.31 -4.40 -0.05
N PRO A 119 14.32 -4.59 -0.92
CA PRO A 119 15.28 -3.53 -1.26
C PRO A 119 14.66 -2.38 -2.06
N ARG A 120 13.50 -2.61 -2.70
CA ARG A 120 12.76 -1.64 -3.50
C ARG A 120 11.26 -1.90 -3.37
N THR A 121 10.47 -0.84 -3.54
CA THR A 121 9.00 -0.89 -3.49
C THR A 121 8.39 -0.99 -4.88
N LYS A 122 7.10 -1.35 -4.94
CA LYS A 122 6.29 -1.41 -6.17
C LYS A 122 6.40 -0.07 -6.92
N PRO A 123 6.60 -0.03 -8.25
CA PRO A 123 6.38 -1.11 -9.21
C PRO A 123 7.56 -2.06 -9.44
N ASP A 124 8.66 -1.95 -8.69
CA ASP A 124 9.76 -2.91 -8.78
C ASP A 124 9.30 -4.34 -8.40
N PRO A 125 9.76 -5.41 -9.06
CA PRO A 125 9.33 -6.78 -8.76
C PRO A 125 9.88 -7.34 -7.43
N ALA A 126 10.84 -6.67 -6.78
CA ALA A 126 11.54 -7.18 -5.61
C ALA A 126 10.62 -7.72 -4.49
N PRO A 127 9.54 -7.04 -4.06
CA PRO A 127 8.69 -7.56 -2.98
C PRO A 127 8.08 -8.93 -3.30
N TYR A 128 7.66 -9.15 -4.56
CA TYR A 128 7.09 -10.42 -4.99
C TYR A 128 8.14 -11.53 -5.13
N LEU A 129 9.33 -11.19 -5.63
CA LEU A 129 10.44 -12.14 -5.73
C LEU A 129 10.91 -12.60 -4.35
N VAL A 130 11.00 -11.68 -3.39
CA VAL A 130 11.29 -11.98 -1.98
C VAL A 130 10.24 -12.91 -1.40
N ALA A 131 8.95 -12.60 -1.58
CA ALA A 131 7.86 -13.43 -1.07
C ALA A 131 7.87 -14.84 -1.67
N ALA A 132 8.08 -14.98 -2.99
CA ALA A 132 8.15 -16.29 -3.64
C ALA A 132 9.34 -17.12 -3.15
N ARG A 133 10.51 -16.50 -3.01
CA ARG A 133 11.72 -17.15 -2.48
C ARG A 133 11.49 -17.69 -1.08
N GLU A 134 10.83 -16.94 -0.22
CA GLU A 134 10.55 -17.35 1.16
C GLU A 134 9.45 -18.42 1.23
N LEU A 135 8.44 -18.34 0.36
CA LEU A 135 7.40 -19.36 0.24
C LEU A 135 7.96 -20.72 -0.22
N ALA A 136 9.08 -20.73 -0.95
CA ALA A 136 9.72 -21.97 -1.38
C ALA A 136 10.16 -22.88 -0.21
N ALA A 137 10.30 -22.34 1.01
CA ALA A 137 10.52 -23.16 2.21
C ALA A 137 9.30 -24.01 2.60
N PHE A 138 8.10 -23.60 2.18
CA PHE A 138 6.82 -24.28 2.45
C PHE A 138 6.30 -25.06 1.22
N ALA A 139 6.83 -24.76 0.03
CA ALA A 139 6.55 -25.47 -1.21
C ALA A 139 7.86 -25.66 -2.01
N PRO A 140 8.59 -26.76 -1.81
CA PRO A 140 9.86 -27.01 -2.50
C PRO A 140 9.69 -26.99 -4.03
N GLY A 141 10.57 -26.25 -4.70
CA GLY A 141 10.53 -26.08 -6.16
C GLY A 141 9.53 -25.03 -6.67
N LEU A 142 8.93 -24.23 -5.76
CA LEU A 142 8.06 -23.12 -6.14
C LEU A 142 8.84 -22.06 -6.93
N GLU A 143 8.41 -21.80 -8.16
CA GLU A 143 8.93 -20.72 -9.00
C GLU A 143 7.92 -19.56 -9.05
N PRO A 144 8.36 -18.30 -9.33
CA PRO A 144 7.43 -17.17 -9.43
C PRO A 144 6.27 -17.38 -10.42
N ALA A 145 6.46 -18.17 -11.48
CA ALA A 145 5.43 -18.49 -12.48
C ALA A 145 4.30 -19.38 -11.93
N ASP A 146 4.54 -20.06 -10.81
CA ASP A 146 3.56 -20.88 -10.11
C ASP A 146 2.70 -20.05 -9.15
N CYS A 147 3.15 -18.85 -8.78
CA CYS A 147 2.45 -17.94 -7.89
C CYS A 147 1.28 -17.20 -8.60
N LEU A 148 0.20 -17.00 -7.84
CA LEU A 148 -0.92 -16.15 -8.20
C LEU A 148 -0.99 -14.95 -7.25
N ALA A 149 -0.70 -13.76 -7.75
CA ALA A 149 -0.83 -12.52 -7.00
C ALA A 149 -2.25 -11.94 -7.11
N PHE A 150 -2.77 -11.40 -6.01
CA PHE A 150 -4.00 -10.61 -5.99
C PHE A 150 -3.64 -9.14 -5.78
N GLU A 151 -4.05 -8.27 -6.68
CA GLU A 151 -3.63 -6.87 -6.70
C GLU A 151 -4.76 -5.93 -7.12
N ASP A 152 -4.82 -4.76 -6.50
CA ASP A 152 -5.85 -3.75 -6.76
C ASP A 152 -5.28 -2.47 -7.38
N SER A 153 -3.97 -2.40 -7.63
CA SER A 153 -3.30 -1.20 -8.10
C SER A 153 -2.49 -1.43 -9.39
N VAL A 154 -2.44 -0.41 -10.25
CA VAL A 154 -1.60 -0.43 -11.46
C VAL A 154 -0.11 -0.73 -11.15
N PRO A 155 0.56 -0.03 -10.20
CA PRO A 155 1.96 -0.32 -9.87
C PRO A 155 2.15 -1.71 -9.26
N GLY A 156 1.19 -2.21 -8.48
CA GLY A 156 1.28 -3.55 -7.90
C GLY A 156 1.10 -4.67 -8.92
N ILE A 157 0.13 -4.56 -9.83
CA ILE A 157 -0.01 -5.49 -10.96
C ILE A 157 1.27 -5.50 -11.81
N ALA A 158 1.83 -4.33 -12.11
CA ALA A 158 3.08 -4.24 -12.87
C ALA A 158 4.25 -4.93 -12.15
N SER A 159 4.37 -4.75 -10.84
CA SER A 159 5.38 -5.40 -9.99
C SER A 159 5.26 -6.93 -10.01
N ALA A 160 4.06 -7.47 -9.81
CA ALA A 160 3.81 -8.91 -9.81
C ALA A 160 4.07 -9.54 -11.20
N LEU A 161 3.63 -8.88 -12.28
CA LEU A 161 3.89 -9.34 -13.65
C LEU A 161 5.39 -9.31 -13.98
N ALA A 162 6.12 -8.27 -13.55
CA ALA A 162 7.56 -8.18 -13.74
C ALA A 162 8.33 -9.25 -12.95
N ALA A 163 7.76 -9.73 -11.83
CA ALA A 163 8.28 -10.87 -11.08
C ALA A 163 7.98 -12.22 -11.76
N GLY A 164 7.22 -12.25 -12.86
CA GLY A 164 6.85 -13.47 -13.59
C GLY A 164 5.59 -14.17 -13.07
N MET A 165 4.86 -13.55 -12.14
CA MET A 165 3.67 -14.15 -11.54
C MET A 165 2.42 -14.01 -12.41
N LYS A 166 1.44 -14.88 -12.19
CA LYS A 166 0.06 -14.67 -12.66
C LYS A 166 -0.61 -13.66 -11.73
N VAL A 167 -1.52 -12.84 -12.26
CA VAL A 167 -2.19 -11.79 -11.46
C VAL A 167 -3.70 -11.83 -11.63
N VAL A 168 -4.43 -11.71 -10.52
CA VAL A 168 -5.85 -11.39 -10.47
C VAL A 168 -6.00 -9.94 -10.03
N GLY A 169 -6.57 -9.11 -10.91
CA GLY A 169 -6.92 -7.73 -10.60
C GLY A 169 -8.21 -7.65 -9.78
N VAL A 170 -8.14 -7.05 -8.59
CA VAL A 170 -9.27 -6.83 -7.68
C VAL A 170 -9.69 -5.36 -7.79
N ALA A 171 -10.88 -5.10 -8.34
CA ALA A 171 -11.34 -3.74 -8.67
C ALA A 171 -11.89 -2.97 -7.45
N HIS A 172 -11.11 -2.87 -6.37
CA HIS A 172 -11.44 -2.06 -5.20
C HIS A 172 -10.97 -0.61 -5.33
N SER A 173 -9.74 -0.39 -5.85
CA SER A 173 -9.15 0.94 -5.99
C SER A 173 -9.35 1.58 -7.37
N TYR A 174 -9.46 0.76 -8.42
CA TYR A 174 -9.65 1.24 -9.79
C TYR A 174 -10.76 0.45 -10.50
N PRO A 175 -11.43 1.04 -11.51
CA PRO A 175 -12.35 0.29 -12.34
C PRO A 175 -11.60 -0.81 -13.13
N PRO A 176 -12.26 -1.93 -13.49
CA PRO A 176 -11.59 -3.10 -14.06
C PRO A 176 -10.75 -2.84 -15.32
N ASP A 177 -11.11 -1.85 -16.13
CA ASP A 177 -10.39 -1.47 -17.35
C ASP A 177 -9.01 -0.89 -17.06
N LYS A 178 -8.84 -0.14 -15.96
CA LYS A 178 -7.55 0.41 -15.52
C LYS A 178 -6.57 -0.66 -15.02
N LEU A 179 -7.08 -1.81 -14.58
CA LEU A 179 -6.28 -2.93 -14.08
C LEU A 179 -5.83 -3.90 -15.18
N ARG A 180 -6.25 -3.68 -16.44
CA ARG A 180 -5.84 -4.50 -17.58
C ARG A 180 -4.46 -4.07 -18.09
N ILE A 181 -3.42 -4.62 -17.47
CA ILE A 181 -2.03 -4.40 -17.88
C ILE A 181 -1.54 -5.61 -18.68
N ALA A 182 -0.95 -5.36 -19.85
CA ALA A 182 -0.28 -6.40 -20.63
C ALA A 182 1.16 -6.60 -20.10
N PRO A 183 1.67 -7.84 -20.00
CA PRO A 183 3.06 -8.08 -19.66
C PRO A 183 3.98 -7.43 -20.71
N ARG A 184 4.93 -6.59 -20.29
CA ARG A 184 5.97 -6.07 -21.20
C ARG A 184 6.99 -7.18 -21.46
N GLY A 185 7.17 -7.58 -22.72
CA GLY A 185 8.30 -8.42 -23.14
C GLY A 185 8.07 -9.93 -23.29
N ALA A 186 6.84 -10.43 -23.21
CA ALA A 186 6.57 -11.84 -23.52
C ALA A 186 6.69 -12.08 -25.04
N ARG A 187 7.84 -12.60 -25.51
CA ARG A 187 7.87 -13.33 -26.80
C ARG A 187 6.83 -14.44 -26.68
N ALA A 188 5.80 -14.36 -27.52
CA ALA A 188 4.65 -15.23 -27.50
C ALA A 188 5.05 -16.71 -27.47
N ARG A 189 4.90 -17.35 -26.31
CA ARG A 189 4.64 -18.78 -26.22
C ARG A 189 3.21 -18.91 -25.69
N ARG A 190 2.28 -18.98 -26.65
CA ARG A 190 0.80 -19.01 -26.53
C ARG A 190 0.18 -17.74 -25.94
N PRO A 191 -1.02 -17.33 -26.41
CA PRO A 191 -1.69 -16.16 -25.86
C PRO A 191 -2.09 -16.44 -24.41
N ALA A 192 -1.51 -15.67 -23.48
CA ALA A 192 -1.97 -15.65 -22.10
C ALA A 192 -3.45 -15.23 -22.08
N ARG A 193 -4.31 -16.04 -21.44
CA ARG A 193 -5.70 -15.65 -21.19
C ARG A 193 -5.69 -14.34 -20.39
N PRO A 194 -6.51 -13.34 -20.75
CA PRO A 194 -6.54 -12.06 -20.05
C PRO A 194 -6.92 -12.26 -18.57
N VAL A 195 -6.33 -11.44 -17.71
CA VAL A 195 -6.63 -11.32 -16.27
C VAL A 195 -8.14 -11.23 -16.08
N ARG A 196 -8.71 -12.17 -15.31
CA ARG A 196 -10.15 -12.20 -15.01
C ARG A 196 -10.43 -11.28 -13.84
N ALA A 197 -10.96 -10.08 -14.11
CA ALA A 197 -11.44 -9.20 -13.05
C ALA A 197 -12.68 -9.83 -12.39
N LEU A 198 -12.60 -10.11 -11.09
CA LEU A 198 -13.76 -10.52 -10.30
C LEU A 198 -14.48 -9.25 -9.82
N ARG A 199 -15.79 -9.14 -10.08
CA ARG A 199 -16.62 -8.06 -9.52
C ARG A 199 -17.10 -8.50 -8.14
N CYS A 200 -16.80 -7.70 -7.11
CA CYS A 200 -17.57 -7.76 -5.86
C CYS A 200 -18.81 -6.86 -5.98
N PRO A 201 -19.96 -7.27 -5.39
CA PRO A 201 -21.14 -6.41 -5.32
C PRO A 201 -20.82 -5.12 -4.56
N HIS A 202 -21.22 -3.98 -5.13
CA HIS A 202 -20.97 -2.64 -4.57
C HIS A 202 -21.52 -2.50 -3.15
N VAL A 203 -20.70 -1.94 -2.25
CA VAL A 203 -21.19 -1.29 -1.04
C VAL A 203 -21.57 0.14 -1.44
N SER A 204 -22.87 0.44 -1.44
CA SER A 204 -23.38 1.79 -1.61
C SER A 204 -22.92 2.66 -0.44
N SER A 205 -22.06 3.64 -0.70
CA SER A 205 -21.79 4.71 0.25
C SER A 205 -22.97 5.68 0.25
N THR A 206 -23.84 5.58 1.25
CA THR A 206 -24.70 6.72 1.65
C THR A 206 -23.83 7.79 2.31
N PRO A 207 -23.94 9.07 1.91
CA PRO A 207 -23.30 10.15 2.65
C PRO A 207 -24.10 10.39 3.93
N SER A 208 -23.45 10.19 5.09
CA SER A 208 -23.94 10.69 6.37
C SER A 208 -23.91 12.22 6.36
N ARG A 209 -25.05 12.82 6.72
CA ARG A 209 -25.28 14.26 6.88
C ARG A 209 -24.41 14.89 7.97
#